data_AF-A0AA84ZFU1-F1
#
_entry.id   AF-A0AA84ZFU1-F1
#
_cell.length_a   1.000
_cell.length_b   1.000
_cell.length_c   1.000
_cell.angle_alpha   90.00
_cell.angle_beta   90.00
_cell.angle_gamma   90.00
#
_symmetry.space_group_name_H-M   'P 1'
#
loop_
_entity.id
_entity.type
_entity.pdbx_description
1 polymer ?
#
loop_
_entity_poly.entity_id
_entity_poly.type
_entity_poly.pdbx_seq_one_letter_code
_entity_poly.pdbx_strand_id
1 'polypeptide(L)'
;MSSGRSRSVRSFLDEYDIKTGIPSWDLKQFLGKSHLSESKVHNIVDSADRDKNQFITYDEFLKQVLSEDEKIIRRLRIHKRILNRVVLAIAPDCGREHQRAVAIDSGYDTIDIGSSKEADINNYVQAYDCRPPPIFIPLITIAEIAVFIYYVVTYRNKPDSNDFTVSSGFPIDSILIYNPTKRHELWRFLTYMFIHYGYKHLVFNCLVQIVLGLLLELVHKFWRVGLVYLLGVISGSLASSVTDSFSLMCGASGGCYALIGAHLATVIMNWDLMQEGWLNNPLNFISSGVVRSILIIVLGGSDTALAIYDRFSNPDGKIRVGFSAHFGGFIAGLLLGVVILRNLKVEKWEKYFVCSCVLIFLLFVVATILFNVYCYRINECPACEWDI
;
A
#
# COMPACT_ATOMS: atom_id res chain seq x y z
N MET A 1 37.35 43.81 -7.26
CA MET A 1 36.49 42.62 -7.46
C MET A 1 36.40 41.90 -6.13
N SER A 2 35.37 42.18 -5.31
CA SER A 2 35.10 41.42 -4.09
C SER A 2 34.07 40.33 -4.40
N SER A 3 34.42 39.08 -4.15
CA SER A 3 33.53 37.94 -4.29
C SER A 3 32.45 38.02 -3.20
N GLY A 4 31.25 38.49 -3.55
CA GLY A 4 30.11 38.50 -2.66
C GLY A 4 29.66 37.07 -2.34
N ARG A 5 29.98 36.59 -1.14
CA ARG A 5 29.34 35.41 -0.56
C ARG A 5 27.82 35.66 -0.55
N SER A 6 27.05 34.78 -1.19
CA SER A 6 25.59 34.76 -1.05
C SER A 6 25.24 34.67 0.43
N ARG A 7 24.58 35.70 0.98
CA ARG A 7 24.12 35.71 2.39
C ARG A 7 23.17 34.54 2.59
N SER A 8 23.36 33.76 3.65
CA SER A 8 22.43 32.69 3.99
C SER A 8 21.12 33.30 4.48
N VAL A 9 19.99 32.63 4.21
CA VAL A 9 18.66 33.11 4.62
C VAL A 9 18.63 33.42 6.11
N ARG A 10 19.22 32.53 6.92
CA ARG A 10 19.35 32.69 8.38
C ARG A 10 20.04 33.99 8.80
N SER A 11 21.17 34.34 8.16
CA SER A 11 21.93 35.57 8.49
C SER A 11 21.21 36.88 8.16
N PHE A 12 20.24 36.86 7.22
CA PHE A 12 19.41 38.02 6.88
C PHE A 12 18.27 38.21 7.89
N LEU A 13 17.82 37.13 8.52
CA LEU A 13 16.66 37.14 9.41
C LEU A 13 17.03 37.48 10.84
N ASP A 14 18.22 37.08 11.27
CA ASP A 14 18.77 37.42 12.59
C ASP A 14 19.01 38.96 12.75
N GLU A 15 18.90 39.73 11.66
CA GLU A 15 19.02 41.21 11.64
C GLU A 15 17.73 41.94 12.08
N TYR A 16 16.57 41.27 12.10
CA TYR A 16 15.28 41.89 12.39
C TYR A 16 14.61 41.30 13.64
N ASP A 17 14.13 42.17 14.54
CA ASP A 17 13.40 41.75 15.74
C ASP A 17 12.00 41.20 15.36
N ILE A 18 11.61 40.09 15.97
CA ILE A 18 10.34 39.37 15.79
C ILE A 18 9.14 40.32 15.97
N LYS A 19 9.29 41.37 16.79
CA LYS A 19 8.24 42.35 17.08
C LYS A 19 8.17 43.53 16.10
N THR A 20 9.27 43.90 15.44
CA THR A 20 9.30 45.07 14.53
C THR A 20 9.00 44.69 13.08
N GLY A 21 9.10 43.41 12.73
CA GLY A 21 8.83 42.93 11.37
C GLY A 21 9.96 43.24 10.39
N ILE A 22 9.88 42.64 9.20
CA ILE A 22 10.86 42.83 8.12
C ILE A 22 10.32 43.91 7.16
N PRO A 23 11.10 44.94 6.81
CA PRO A 23 10.69 45.90 5.79
C PRO A 23 10.34 45.22 4.46
N SER A 24 9.20 45.57 3.88
CA SER A 24 8.68 44.99 2.64
C SER A 24 9.69 45.12 1.48
N TRP A 25 10.47 46.20 1.46
CA TRP A 25 11.53 46.40 0.47
C TRP A 25 12.68 45.39 0.59
N ASP A 26 13.18 45.17 1.81
CA ASP A 26 14.29 44.26 2.06
C ASP A 26 13.89 42.82 1.78
N LEU A 27 12.64 42.46 2.11
CA LEU A 27 12.08 41.15 1.78
C LEU A 27 11.91 40.95 0.26
N LYS A 28 11.45 41.96 -0.48
CA LYS A 28 11.37 41.94 -1.96
C LYS A 28 12.76 41.77 -2.59
N GLN A 29 13.76 42.49 -2.08
CA GLN A 29 15.13 42.41 -2.60
C GLN A 29 15.77 41.04 -2.29
N PHE A 30 15.47 40.47 -1.12
CA PHE A 30 15.93 39.14 -0.74
C PHE A 30 15.29 38.04 -1.61
N LEU A 31 13.95 38.06 -1.74
CA LEU A 31 13.21 37.11 -2.56
C LEU A 31 13.45 37.30 -4.07
N GLY A 32 13.76 38.52 -4.52
CA GLY A 32 14.15 38.81 -5.90
C GLY A 32 15.45 38.14 -6.33
N LYS A 33 16.28 37.67 -5.39
CA LYS A 33 17.46 36.84 -5.67
C LYS A 33 17.13 35.35 -5.90
N SER A 34 15.86 34.96 -5.74
CA SER A 34 15.39 33.60 -6.00
C SER A 34 14.90 33.43 -7.44
N HIS A 35 14.57 32.20 -7.86
CA HIS A 35 14.01 31.92 -9.19
C HIS A 35 12.56 32.41 -9.40
N LEU A 36 12.04 33.26 -8.51
CA LEU A 36 10.69 33.82 -8.61
C LEU A 36 10.70 35.07 -9.52
N SER A 37 9.65 35.24 -10.32
CA SER A 37 9.48 36.46 -11.11
C SER A 37 9.18 37.66 -10.20
N GLU A 38 9.69 38.85 -10.54
CA GLU A 38 9.47 40.08 -9.75
C GLU A 38 8.00 40.34 -9.45
N SER A 39 7.11 40.11 -10.43
CA SER A 39 5.66 40.24 -10.25
C SER A 39 5.09 39.33 -9.17
N LYS A 40 5.63 38.12 -9.00
CA LYS A 40 5.20 37.18 -7.96
C LYS A 40 5.74 37.60 -6.60
N VAL A 41 6.99 38.04 -6.56
CA VAL A 41 7.61 38.55 -5.33
C VAL A 41 6.82 39.74 -4.79
N HIS A 42 6.49 40.70 -5.65
CA HIS A 42 5.63 41.83 -5.29
C HIS A 42 4.27 41.39 -4.75
N ASN A 43 3.55 40.54 -5.48
CA ASN A 43 2.24 40.07 -5.04
C ASN A 43 2.29 39.32 -3.70
N ILE A 44 3.33 38.54 -3.43
CA ILE A 44 3.48 37.81 -2.17
C ILE A 44 3.71 38.78 -1.01
N VAL A 45 4.66 39.70 -1.15
CA VAL A 45 5.02 40.66 -0.11
C VAL A 45 3.87 41.65 0.14
N ASP A 46 3.25 42.16 -0.93
CA ASP A 46 2.16 43.13 -0.84
C ASP A 46 0.86 42.51 -0.30
N SER A 47 0.69 41.18 -0.40
CA SER A 47 -0.43 40.47 0.24
C SER A 47 -0.12 39.97 1.65
N ALA A 48 1.15 40.03 2.07
CA ALA A 48 1.59 39.72 3.42
C ALA A 48 1.35 40.89 4.37
N ASP A 49 1.64 42.10 3.89
CA ASP A 49 1.46 43.38 4.58
C ASP A 49 -0.04 43.74 4.66
N ARG A 50 -0.74 43.21 5.67
CA ARG A 50 -2.21 43.33 5.79
C ARG A 50 -2.61 44.70 6.30
N ASP A 51 -1.84 45.26 7.21
CA ASP A 51 -2.09 46.58 7.77
C ASP A 51 -1.50 47.73 6.91
N LYS A 52 -0.76 47.39 5.84
CA LYS A 52 -0.14 48.29 4.87
C LYS A 52 0.92 49.20 5.48
N ASN A 53 1.55 48.77 6.57
CA ASN A 53 2.53 49.57 7.28
C ASN A 53 3.94 49.50 6.63
N GLN A 54 4.13 48.73 5.54
CA GLN A 54 5.41 48.47 4.86
C GLN A 54 6.41 47.61 5.64
N PHE A 55 5.95 46.95 6.71
CA PHE A 55 6.67 45.99 7.53
C PHE A 55 5.84 44.72 7.66
N ILE A 56 6.45 43.58 7.39
CA ILE A 56 5.77 42.30 7.54
C ILE A 56 6.12 41.75 8.91
N THR A 57 5.15 41.79 9.81
CA THR A 57 5.30 41.19 11.14
C THR A 57 5.15 39.66 11.07
N TYR A 58 5.66 38.97 12.11
CA TYR A 58 5.57 37.52 12.23
C TYR A 58 4.12 37.00 12.17
N ASP A 59 3.18 37.72 12.79
CA ASP A 59 1.75 37.35 12.82
C ASP A 59 1.08 37.52 11.45
N GLU A 60 1.43 38.56 10.70
CA GLU A 60 0.92 38.79 9.35
C GLU A 60 1.43 37.75 8.36
N PHE A 61 2.72 37.43 8.45
CA PHE A 61 3.33 36.38 7.65
C PHE A 61 2.71 35.01 7.93
N LEU A 62 2.56 34.65 9.21
CA LEU A 62 1.89 33.40 9.60
C LEU A 62 0.44 33.37 9.15
N LYS A 63 -0.33 34.45 9.30
CA LYS A 63 -1.73 34.49 8.85
C LYS A 63 -1.88 34.34 7.35
N GLN A 64 -0.89 34.73 6.56
CA GLN A 64 -0.92 34.55 5.12
C GLN A 64 -0.52 33.12 4.73
N VAL A 65 0.55 32.59 5.34
CA VAL A 65 1.09 31.25 5.07
C VAL A 65 0.18 30.14 5.61
N LEU A 66 -0.38 30.34 6.81
CA LEU A 66 -1.33 29.45 7.48
C LEU A 66 -2.79 29.76 7.12
N SER A 67 -3.07 30.75 6.28
CA SER A 67 -4.42 30.85 5.75
C SER A 67 -4.72 29.57 4.97
N GLU A 68 -5.63 28.76 5.49
CA GLU A 68 -6.20 27.58 4.82
C GLU A 68 -7.03 27.96 3.57
N ASP A 69 -6.89 29.18 3.08
CA ASP A 69 -7.60 29.68 1.92
C ASP A 69 -6.95 29.10 0.66
N GLU A 70 -7.38 27.89 0.28
CA GLU A 70 -6.97 27.21 -0.94
C GLU A 70 -7.08 28.11 -2.18
N LYS A 71 -7.97 29.11 -2.18
CA LYS A 71 -8.12 30.09 -3.25
C LYS A 71 -6.92 31.00 -3.38
N ILE A 72 -6.27 31.38 -2.28
CA ILE A 72 -5.08 32.23 -2.27
C ILE A 72 -3.87 31.43 -2.75
N ILE A 73 -3.68 30.21 -2.25
CA ILE A 73 -2.60 29.31 -2.69
C ILE A 73 -2.75 28.95 -4.18
N ARG A 74 -3.98 28.67 -4.65
CA ARG A 74 -4.28 28.46 -6.08
C ARG A 74 -4.07 29.73 -6.92
N ARG A 75 -4.44 30.92 -6.43
CA ARG A 75 -4.20 32.20 -7.13
C ARG A 75 -2.72 32.51 -7.27
N LEU A 76 -1.92 32.23 -6.24
CA LEU A 76 -0.49 32.51 -6.23
C LEU A 76 0.32 31.49 -7.06
N ARG A 77 -0.24 30.31 -7.38
CA ARG A 77 0.46 29.20 -8.07
C ARG A 77 1.81 28.84 -7.41
N ILE A 78 1.90 29.02 -6.10
CA ILE A 78 3.09 28.69 -5.32
C ILE A 78 2.93 27.25 -4.84
N HIS A 79 3.91 26.41 -5.13
CA HIS A 79 3.92 25.03 -4.63
C HIS A 79 4.09 25.05 -3.10
N LYS A 80 3.35 24.20 -2.38
CA LYS A 80 3.50 24.00 -0.92
C LYS A 80 4.97 23.81 -0.49
N ARG A 81 5.79 23.20 -1.37
CA ARG A 81 7.25 23.05 -1.19
C ARG A 81 8.00 24.38 -1.03
N ILE A 82 7.67 25.39 -1.83
CA ILE A 82 8.30 26.72 -1.76
C ILE A 82 7.88 27.41 -0.46
N LEU A 83 6.61 27.29 -0.10
CA LEU A 83 6.07 27.85 1.13
C LEU A 83 6.74 27.23 2.36
N ASN A 84 6.83 25.89 2.43
CA ASN A 84 7.50 25.18 3.52
C ASN A 84 9.00 25.48 3.61
N ARG A 85 9.70 25.61 2.46
CA ARG A 85 11.10 26.04 2.45
C ARG A 85 11.28 27.46 2.92
N VAL A 86 10.38 28.37 2.54
CA VAL A 86 10.38 29.74 3.01
C VAL A 86 10.13 29.78 4.53
N VAL A 87 9.18 29.01 5.05
CA VAL A 87 8.90 28.88 6.49
C VAL A 87 10.10 28.32 7.27
N LEU A 88 10.70 27.22 6.79
CA LEU A 88 11.87 26.61 7.44
C LEU A 88 13.13 27.47 7.34
N ALA A 89 13.26 28.25 6.27
CA ALA A 89 14.36 29.18 6.11
C ALA A 89 14.17 30.44 6.98
N ILE A 90 12.92 30.84 7.24
CA ILE A 90 12.56 32.01 8.04
C ILE A 90 12.60 31.76 9.55
N ALA A 91 12.09 30.62 10.01
CA ALA A 91 12.04 30.28 11.43
C ALA A 91 12.25 28.76 11.63
N PRO A 92 13.50 28.28 11.70
CA PRO A 92 13.81 26.85 11.70
C PRO A 92 13.32 26.10 12.95
N ASP A 93 13.11 26.80 14.07
CA ASP A 93 12.68 26.18 15.33
C ASP A 93 11.15 26.13 15.43
N CYS A 94 10.43 27.23 15.14
CA CYS A 94 8.96 27.24 15.05
C CYS A 94 8.43 26.44 13.85
N GLY A 95 9.14 26.43 12.71
CA GLY A 95 8.79 25.58 11.56
C GLY A 95 8.89 24.09 11.90
N ARG A 96 9.88 23.71 12.72
CA ARG A 96 9.98 22.36 13.26
C ARG A 96 8.93 22.07 14.33
N GLU A 97 8.54 23.04 15.14
CA GLU A 97 7.50 22.91 16.15
C GLU A 97 6.10 22.79 15.54
N HIS A 98 5.80 23.57 14.49
CA HIS A 98 4.58 23.47 13.70
C HIS A 98 4.54 22.17 12.89
N GLN A 99 5.66 21.76 12.27
CA GLN A 99 5.74 20.44 11.64
C GLN A 99 5.56 19.31 12.65
N ARG A 100 6.09 19.44 13.88
CA ARG A 100 5.85 18.50 14.98
C ARG A 100 4.40 18.50 15.42
N ALA A 101 3.77 19.66 15.59
CA ALA A 101 2.38 19.78 16.00
C ALA A 101 1.43 19.21 14.93
N VAL A 102 1.69 19.49 13.66
CA VAL A 102 0.98 18.90 12.52
C VAL A 102 1.23 17.40 12.47
N ALA A 103 2.47 16.92 12.64
CA ALA A 103 2.78 15.49 12.68
C ALA A 103 2.08 14.77 13.84
N ILE A 104 2.02 15.38 15.02
CA ILE A 104 1.33 14.86 16.20
C ILE A 104 -0.20 14.83 15.98
N ASP A 105 -0.78 15.89 15.42
CA ASP A 105 -2.24 15.99 15.16
C ASP A 105 -2.69 15.09 14.00
N SER A 106 -1.82 14.84 13.01
CA SER A 106 -2.07 13.93 11.88
C SER A 106 -1.68 12.46 12.15
N GLY A 107 -1.21 12.13 13.36
CA GLY A 107 -0.88 10.76 13.76
C GLY A 107 0.42 10.20 13.18
N TYR A 108 1.31 11.07 12.68
CA TYR A 108 2.68 10.71 12.29
C TYR A 108 3.52 10.48 13.56
N ASP A 109 3.53 9.24 14.04
CA ASP A 109 4.50 8.82 15.05
C ASP A 109 5.92 9.01 14.52
N THR A 110 6.79 9.55 15.38
CA THR A 110 8.17 9.98 15.12
C THR A 110 9.17 8.85 14.78
N ILE A 111 8.70 7.71 14.30
CA ILE A 111 9.51 6.52 14.03
C ILE A 111 10.17 6.57 12.64
N ASP A 112 9.72 7.43 11.71
CA ASP A 112 10.28 7.50 10.34
C ASP A 112 10.89 8.88 10.03
N ILE A 113 12.06 9.18 10.62
CA ILE A 113 12.84 10.41 10.36
C ILE A 113 13.33 10.49 8.88
N GLY A 114 13.09 9.45 8.07
CA GLY A 114 13.21 9.48 6.60
C GLY A 114 12.08 10.20 5.85
N SER A 115 10.98 10.52 6.53
CA SER A 115 9.71 11.03 5.96
C SER A 115 9.79 12.45 5.37
N SER A 116 10.91 13.17 5.52
CA SER A 116 11.06 14.51 4.90
C SER A 116 10.99 14.49 3.36
N LYS A 117 11.19 13.32 2.71
CA LYS A 117 10.94 13.13 1.27
C LYS A 117 9.48 12.81 0.91
N GLU A 118 8.68 12.33 1.87
CA GLU A 118 7.34 11.77 1.63
C GLU A 118 6.25 12.86 1.63
N ALA A 119 6.40 13.91 2.42
CA ALA A 119 5.56 15.12 2.38
C ALA A 119 5.75 15.96 1.09
N ASP A 120 6.67 15.56 0.23
CA ASP A 120 7.04 16.24 -1.01
C ASP A 120 6.47 15.55 -2.27
N ILE A 121 5.67 14.49 -2.20
CA ILE A 121 5.22 13.76 -3.41
C ILE A 121 4.05 14.49 -4.11
N ASN A 122 4.27 14.94 -5.37
CA ASN A 122 3.24 15.64 -6.17
C ASN A 122 2.46 14.72 -7.12
N ASN A 123 2.85 13.45 -7.25
CA ASN A 123 2.09 12.45 -8.00
C ASN A 123 2.49 11.06 -7.54
N TYR A 124 1.60 10.07 -7.68
CA TYR A 124 1.85 8.73 -7.15
C TYR A 124 3.11 8.06 -7.72
N VAL A 125 3.49 8.36 -8.97
CA VAL A 125 4.68 7.76 -9.61
C VAL A 125 5.97 8.12 -8.88
N GLN A 126 6.05 9.29 -8.22
CA GLN A 126 7.20 9.68 -7.40
C GLN A 126 7.35 8.84 -6.12
N ALA A 127 6.32 8.08 -5.72
CA ALA A 127 6.39 7.20 -4.56
C ALA A 127 7.15 5.88 -4.83
N TYR A 128 7.43 5.56 -6.10
CA TYR A 128 8.23 4.40 -6.47
C TYR A 128 9.70 4.61 -6.10
N ASP A 129 10.21 3.78 -5.20
CA ASP A 129 11.57 3.86 -4.69
C ASP A 129 12.21 2.48 -4.59
N CYS A 130 13.29 2.27 -5.34
CA CYS A 130 14.06 1.03 -5.37
C CYS A 130 14.93 0.81 -4.12
N ARG A 131 14.77 1.61 -3.06
CA ARG A 131 15.55 1.50 -1.81
C ARG A 131 14.63 1.30 -0.60
N PRO A 132 14.80 0.23 0.19
CA PRO A 132 15.52 -0.99 -0.17
C PRO A 132 14.94 -1.62 -1.46
N PRO A 133 15.75 -2.39 -2.20
CA PRO A 133 15.23 -3.12 -3.36
C PRO A 133 14.12 -4.09 -2.92
N PRO A 134 13.26 -4.53 -3.85
CA PRO A 134 12.31 -5.60 -3.58
C PRO A 134 13.04 -6.85 -3.08
N ILE A 135 12.54 -7.46 -1.99
CA ILE A 135 13.17 -8.59 -1.30
C ILE A 135 12.17 -9.72 -1.11
N PHE A 136 11.00 -9.44 -0.53
CA PHE A 136 10.10 -10.50 -0.08
C PHE A 136 9.46 -11.24 -1.28
N ILE A 137 8.95 -10.53 -2.27
CA ILE A 137 8.30 -11.11 -3.46
C ILE A 137 9.27 -11.97 -4.31
N PRO A 138 10.51 -11.52 -4.60
CA PRO A 138 11.50 -12.41 -5.22
C PRO A 138 11.80 -13.66 -4.39
N LEU A 139 12.00 -13.52 -3.07
CA LEU A 139 12.34 -14.64 -2.20
C LEU A 139 11.21 -15.67 -2.10
N ILE A 140 9.96 -15.22 -1.93
CA ILE A 140 8.82 -16.13 -1.80
C ILE A 140 8.53 -16.86 -3.12
N THR A 141 8.68 -16.17 -4.26
CA THR A 141 8.59 -16.81 -5.59
C THR A 141 9.68 -17.87 -5.79
N ILE A 142 10.93 -17.58 -5.40
CA ILE A 142 12.02 -18.56 -5.48
C ILE A 142 11.72 -19.77 -4.58
N ALA A 143 11.21 -19.55 -3.38
CA ALA A 143 10.85 -20.62 -2.46
C ALA A 143 9.72 -21.52 -3.02
N GLU A 144 8.67 -20.94 -3.61
CA GLU A 144 7.60 -21.69 -4.29
C GLU A 144 8.13 -22.56 -5.44
N ILE A 145 8.98 -21.98 -6.30
CA ILE A 145 9.59 -22.71 -7.42
C ILE A 145 10.50 -23.84 -6.89
N ALA A 146 11.32 -23.57 -5.88
CA ALA A 146 12.22 -24.57 -5.30
C ALA A 146 11.46 -25.74 -4.68
N VAL A 147 10.40 -25.46 -3.92
CA VAL A 147 9.54 -26.51 -3.34
C VAL A 147 8.83 -27.30 -4.43
N PHE A 148 8.33 -26.63 -5.48
CA PHE A 148 7.71 -27.32 -6.61
C PHE A 148 8.70 -28.27 -7.31
N ILE A 149 9.91 -27.81 -7.62
CA ILE A 149 10.97 -28.64 -8.23
C ILE A 149 11.31 -29.83 -7.33
N TYR A 150 11.46 -29.60 -6.02
CA TYR A 150 11.73 -30.67 -5.06
C TYR A 150 10.67 -31.78 -5.12
N TYR A 151 9.39 -31.42 -5.14
CA TYR A 151 8.31 -32.40 -5.24
C TYR A 151 8.26 -33.10 -6.60
N VAL A 152 8.46 -32.37 -7.69
CA VAL A 152 8.56 -32.96 -9.04
C VAL A 152 9.64 -34.03 -9.09
N VAL A 153 10.85 -33.73 -8.61
CA VAL A 153 11.97 -34.67 -8.64
C VAL A 153 11.73 -35.86 -7.72
N THR A 154 11.19 -35.64 -6.52
CA THR A 154 10.99 -36.69 -5.52
C THR A 154 9.87 -37.65 -5.90
N TYR A 155 8.80 -37.16 -6.52
CA TYR A 155 7.63 -37.97 -6.88
C TYR A 155 7.77 -38.62 -8.26
N ARG A 156 8.62 -38.13 -9.16
CA ARG A 156 8.82 -38.70 -10.50
C ARG A 156 9.03 -40.22 -10.54
N ASN A 157 9.69 -40.80 -9.53
CA ASN A 157 10.02 -42.22 -9.48
C ASN A 157 9.13 -43.04 -8.52
N LYS A 158 8.09 -42.44 -7.94
CA LYS A 158 7.17 -43.17 -7.06
C LYS A 158 6.12 -43.91 -7.90
N PRO A 159 5.92 -45.22 -7.68
CA PRO A 159 5.01 -46.04 -8.50
C PRO A 159 3.54 -45.62 -8.41
N ASP A 160 3.13 -44.99 -7.31
CA ASP A 160 1.73 -44.60 -7.04
C ASP A 160 1.44 -43.11 -7.22
N SER A 161 2.40 -42.32 -7.73
CA SER A 161 2.19 -40.88 -7.94
C SER A 161 1.90 -40.55 -9.38
N ASN A 162 0.90 -39.70 -9.60
CA ASN A 162 0.65 -39.10 -10.90
C ASN A 162 1.84 -38.23 -11.33
N ASP A 163 2.22 -38.33 -12.61
CA ASP A 163 3.16 -37.41 -13.21
C ASP A 163 2.68 -35.96 -13.06
N PHE A 164 3.63 -35.05 -12.85
CA PHE A 164 3.35 -33.61 -12.92
C PHE A 164 3.04 -33.20 -14.36
N THR A 165 1.79 -32.86 -14.62
CA THR A 165 1.32 -32.39 -15.92
C THR A 165 1.03 -30.88 -15.90
N VAL A 166 0.48 -30.38 -17.00
CA VAL A 166 -0.01 -28.99 -17.15
C VAL A 166 -0.93 -28.61 -16.00
N SER A 167 -1.79 -29.57 -15.63
CA SER A 167 -2.98 -29.35 -14.85
C SER A 167 -3.23 -30.54 -13.91
N SER A 168 -2.19 -31.22 -13.43
CA SER A 168 -2.29 -32.27 -12.39
C SER A 168 -0.91 -32.67 -11.85
N GLY A 169 -0.87 -33.46 -10.79
CA GLY A 169 0.35 -34.08 -10.24
C GLY A 169 0.81 -33.59 -8.88
N PHE A 170 0.00 -32.79 -8.17
CA PHE A 170 0.38 -32.29 -6.85
C PHE A 170 0.49 -33.37 -5.77
N PRO A 171 1.40 -33.19 -4.79
CA PRO A 171 1.66 -34.16 -3.74
C PRO A 171 0.57 -34.11 -2.65
N ILE A 172 -0.50 -34.91 -2.81
CA ILE A 172 -1.62 -35.02 -1.86
C ILE A 172 -1.13 -35.37 -0.44
N ASP A 173 -0.09 -36.21 -0.33
CA ASP A 173 0.48 -36.65 0.96
C ASP A 173 1.45 -35.65 1.59
N SER A 174 1.62 -34.46 1.00
CA SER A 174 2.56 -33.46 1.49
C SER A 174 2.24 -33.02 2.92
N ILE A 175 3.29 -32.82 3.74
CA ILE A 175 3.15 -32.19 5.05
C ILE A 175 2.78 -30.69 4.96
N LEU A 176 2.95 -30.08 3.79
CA LEU A 176 2.74 -28.65 3.57
C LEU A 176 1.32 -28.33 3.11
N ILE A 177 0.61 -29.29 2.50
CA ILE A 177 -0.75 -29.09 1.99
C ILE A 177 -1.72 -28.80 3.14
N TYR A 178 -2.71 -27.95 2.90
CA TYR A 178 -3.83 -27.82 3.83
C TYR A 178 -4.68 -29.08 3.80
N ASN A 179 -4.88 -29.69 4.97
CA ASN A 179 -5.67 -30.90 5.14
C ASN A 179 -6.73 -30.69 6.23
N PRO A 180 -8.04 -30.79 5.90
CA PRO A 180 -9.12 -30.58 6.86
C PRO A 180 -9.13 -31.61 8.01
N THR A 181 -8.57 -32.81 7.81
CA THR A 181 -8.46 -33.80 8.91
C THR A 181 -7.36 -33.45 9.92
N LYS A 182 -6.48 -32.49 9.58
CA LYS A 182 -5.31 -32.08 10.37
C LYS A 182 -5.33 -30.61 10.74
N ARG A 183 -6.51 -30.06 11.07
CA ARG A 183 -6.69 -28.65 11.48
C ARG A 183 -5.85 -28.20 12.68
N HIS A 184 -5.43 -29.14 13.53
CA HIS A 184 -4.54 -28.86 14.66
C HIS A 184 -3.09 -28.57 14.22
N GLU A 185 -2.70 -28.98 13.01
CA GLU A 185 -1.39 -28.70 12.41
C GLU A 185 -1.37 -27.28 11.82
N LEU A 186 -1.31 -26.26 12.68
CA LEU A 186 -1.52 -24.85 12.33
C LEU A 186 -0.65 -24.32 11.18
N TRP A 187 0.55 -24.86 11.00
CA TRP A 187 1.43 -24.47 9.89
C TRP A 187 0.79 -24.72 8.52
N ARG A 188 -0.13 -25.70 8.40
CA ARG A 188 -0.82 -26.02 7.15
C ARG A 188 -1.72 -24.90 6.63
N PHE A 189 -2.16 -23.98 7.49
CA PHE A 189 -2.88 -22.76 7.09
C PHE A 189 -1.96 -21.74 6.40
N LEU A 190 -0.64 -21.92 6.47
CA LEU A 190 0.34 -21.06 5.82
C LEU A 190 1.10 -21.80 4.71
N THR A 191 1.59 -23.01 5.00
CA THR A 191 2.53 -23.73 4.13
C THR A 191 1.91 -24.23 2.83
N TYR A 192 0.58 -24.26 2.73
CA TYR A 192 -0.12 -24.71 1.53
C TYR A 192 0.22 -23.85 0.30
N MET A 193 0.67 -22.60 0.51
CA MET A 193 1.11 -21.69 -0.55
C MET A 193 2.27 -22.24 -1.40
N PHE A 194 3.09 -23.14 -0.84
CA PHE A 194 4.21 -23.72 -1.56
C PHE A 194 3.85 -24.91 -2.45
N ILE A 195 2.68 -25.52 -2.23
CA ILE A 195 2.21 -26.67 -3.02
C ILE A 195 1.37 -26.15 -4.18
N HIS A 196 1.63 -26.64 -5.39
CA HIS A 196 0.89 -26.21 -6.58
C HIS A 196 0.33 -27.42 -7.34
N TYR A 197 -0.86 -27.22 -7.90
CA TYR A 197 -1.63 -28.24 -8.60
C TYR A 197 -0.92 -28.83 -9.84
N GLY A 198 -0.21 -27.97 -10.56
CA GLY A 198 0.50 -28.26 -11.80
C GLY A 198 1.31 -27.03 -12.24
N TYR A 199 2.09 -27.15 -13.32
CA TYR A 199 2.99 -26.08 -13.71
C TYR A 199 2.26 -24.81 -14.20
N LYS A 200 1.09 -24.93 -14.84
CA LYS A 200 0.28 -23.75 -15.23
C LYS A 200 -0.15 -22.96 -14.01
N HIS A 201 -0.56 -23.66 -12.94
CA HIS A 201 -1.00 -23.03 -11.70
C HIS A 201 0.17 -22.30 -11.01
N LEU A 202 1.36 -22.92 -10.94
CA LEU A 202 2.55 -22.26 -10.42
C LEU A 202 2.92 -21.01 -11.22
N VAL A 203 3.06 -21.13 -12.55
CA VAL A 203 3.47 -20.02 -13.41
C VAL A 203 2.52 -18.84 -13.29
N PHE A 204 1.21 -19.09 -13.23
CA PHE A 204 0.22 -18.03 -13.05
C PHE A 204 0.37 -17.32 -11.69
N ASN A 205 0.49 -18.07 -10.59
CA ASN A 205 0.70 -17.47 -9.26
C ASN A 205 1.99 -16.64 -9.24
N CYS A 206 3.11 -17.20 -9.71
CA CYS A 206 4.39 -16.48 -9.76
C CYS A 206 4.28 -15.21 -10.62
N LEU A 207 3.58 -15.24 -11.76
CA LEU A 207 3.40 -14.07 -12.62
C LEU A 207 2.60 -12.97 -11.91
N VAL A 208 1.45 -13.31 -11.33
CA VAL A 208 0.61 -12.35 -10.58
C VAL A 208 1.38 -11.78 -9.40
N GLN A 209 2.05 -12.64 -8.63
CA GLN A 209 2.86 -12.30 -7.48
C GLN A 209 4.02 -11.35 -7.84
N ILE A 210 4.78 -11.65 -8.89
CA ILE A 210 5.89 -10.81 -9.34
C ILE A 210 5.36 -9.46 -9.83
N VAL A 211 4.37 -9.45 -10.72
CA VAL A 211 3.88 -8.21 -11.32
C VAL A 211 3.25 -7.30 -10.26
N LEU A 212 2.32 -7.83 -9.45
CA LEU A 212 1.60 -7.02 -8.48
C LEU A 212 2.43 -6.76 -7.22
N GLY A 213 3.15 -7.77 -6.74
CA GLY A 213 3.93 -7.69 -5.52
C GLY A 213 5.12 -6.75 -5.64
N LEU A 214 5.89 -6.81 -6.74
CA LEU A 214 7.02 -5.90 -6.92
C LEU A 214 6.57 -4.43 -6.98
N LEU A 215 5.46 -4.15 -7.66
CA LEU A 215 4.92 -2.79 -7.72
C LEU A 215 4.52 -2.26 -6.33
N LEU A 216 3.98 -3.13 -5.46
CA LEU A 216 3.67 -2.76 -4.07
C LEU A 216 4.95 -2.60 -3.24
N GLU A 217 5.95 -3.48 -3.40
CA GLU A 217 7.19 -3.40 -2.61
C GLU A 217 7.99 -2.13 -2.89
N LEU A 218 8.01 -1.69 -4.15
CA LEU A 218 8.68 -0.45 -4.55
C LEU A 218 8.07 0.79 -3.89
N VAL A 219 6.80 0.75 -3.49
CA VAL A 219 6.13 1.88 -2.82
C VAL A 219 6.07 1.68 -1.30
N HIS A 220 5.65 0.51 -0.85
CA HIS A 220 5.31 0.23 0.55
C HIS A 220 6.39 -0.54 1.31
N LYS A 221 7.47 -0.96 0.65
CA LYS A 221 8.58 -1.72 1.22
C LYS A 221 8.23 -3.18 1.55
N PHE A 222 9.25 -4.03 1.46
CA PHE A 222 9.12 -5.50 1.50
C PHE A 222 8.38 -6.03 2.73
N TRP A 223 8.60 -5.45 3.92
CA TRP A 223 8.02 -5.99 5.16
C TRP A 223 6.51 -5.73 5.26
N ARG A 224 6.01 -4.59 4.77
CA ARG A 224 4.57 -4.28 4.73
C ARG A 224 3.85 -5.21 3.76
N VAL A 225 4.41 -5.36 2.56
CA VAL A 225 3.87 -6.26 1.53
C VAL A 225 3.93 -7.72 1.99
N GLY A 226 5.03 -8.13 2.64
CA GLY A 226 5.18 -9.46 3.21
C GLY A 226 4.13 -9.79 4.26
N LEU A 227 3.84 -8.87 5.17
CA LEU A 227 2.77 -9.05 6.16
C LEU A 227 1.40 -9.22 5.48
N VAL A 228 1.06 -8.35 4.53
CA VAL A 228 -0.23 -8.43 3.80
C VAL A 228 -0.35 -9.74 3.03
N TYR A 229 0.72 -10.18 2.35
CA TYR A 229 0.75 -11.43 1.62
C TYR A 229 0.55 -12.64 2.53
N LEU A 230 1.33 -12.76 3.61
CA LEU A 230 1.29 -13.92 4.51
C LEU A 230 -0.04 -13.99 5.27
N LEU A 231 -0.56 -12.86 5.74
CA LEU A 231 -1.88 -12.80 6.37
C LEU A 231 -2.99 -13.05 5.34
N GLY A 232 -2.78 -12.70 4.08
CA GLY A 232 -3.64 -13.04 2.95
C GLY A 232 -3.72 -14.54 2.71
N VAL A 233 -2.59 -15.24 2.70
CA VAL A 233 -2.51 -16.70 2.62
C VAL A 233 -3.27 -17.35 3.80
N ILE A 234 -3.00 -16.90 5.03
CA ILE A 234 -3.71 -17.40 6.21
C ILE A 234 -5.22 -17.14 6.08
N SER A 235 -5.62 -15.95 5.65
CA SER A 235 -7.03 -15.59 5.49
C SER A 235 -7.72 -16.39 4.37
N GLY A 236 -7.01 -16.70 3.28
CA GLY A 236 -7.49 -17.58 2.23
C GLY A 236 -7.77 -18.99 2.74
N SER A 237 -6.84 -19.56 3.51
CA SER A 237 -7.05 -20.87 4.14
C SER A 237 -8.17 -20.87 5.17
N LEU A 238 -8.26 -19.82 6.00
CA LEU A 238 -9.33 -19.69 6.98
C LEU A 238 -10.71 -19.56 6.29
N ALA A 239 -10.84 -18.76 5.24
CA ALA A 239 -12.08 -18.67 4.48
C ALA A 239 -12.45 -20.02 3.85
N SER A 240 -11.52 -20.66 3.16
CA SER A 240 -11.74 -21.97 2.53
C SER A 240 -12.04 -23.07 3.55
N SER A 241 -11.46 -23.02 4.75
CA SER A 241 -11.68 -24.01 5.81
C SER A 241 -13.09 -24.01 6.36
N VAL A 242 -13.82 -22.91 6.18
CA VAL A 242 -15.23 -22.75 6.57
C VAL A 242 -16.14 -23.15 5.41
N THR A 243 -15.92 -22.58 4.22
CA THR A 243 -16.83 -22.73 3.08
C THR A 243 -16.66 -24.05 2.32
N ASP A 244 -15.43 -24.57 2.25
CA ASP A 244 -15.07 -25.85 1.62
C ASP A 244 -14.41 -26.76 2.66
N SER A 245 -15.10 -26.96 3.79
CA SER A 245 -14.63 -27.63 5.02
C SER A 245 -14.00 -29.02 4.85
N PHE A 246 -14.21 -29.69 3.72
CA PHE A 246 -13.70 -31.04 3.46
C PHE A 246 -12.70 -31.11 2.31
N SER A 247 -12.35 -29.97 1.70
CA SER A 247 -11.44 -29.94 0.57
C SER A 247 -9.98 -29.73 0.99
N LEU A 248 -9.08 -30.44 0.32
CA LEU A 248 -7.65 -30.15 0.35
C LEU A 248 -7.40 -28.81 -0.37
N MET A 249 -6.40 -28.06 0.09
CA MET A 249 -6.07 -26.77 -0.53
C MET A 249 -4.57 -26.64 -0.74
N CYS A 250 -4.22 -26.08 -1.90
CA CYS A 250 -2.85 -25.80 -2.32
C CYS A 250 -2.82 -24.53 -3.18
N GLY A 251 -1.69 -23.85 -3.20
CA GLY A 251 -1.39 -22.73 -4.10
C GLY A 251 -1.25 -21.40 -3.37
N ALA A 252 -0.37 -20.55 -3.88
CA ALA A 252 -0.11 -19.20 -3.38
C ALA A 252 -1.23 -18.18 -3.66
N SER A 253 -2.38 -18.62 -4.20
CA SER A 253 -3.40 -17.72 -4.72
C SER A 253 -4.07 -16.85 -3.66
N GLY A 254 -4.18 -17.33 -2.41
CA GLY A 254 -4.63 -16.51 -1.28
C GLY A 254 -3.75 -15.27 -1.06
N GLY A 255 -2.43 -15.43 -1.20
CA GLY A 255 -1.47 -14.32 -1.16
C GLY A 255 -1.55 -13.43 -2.40
N CYS A 256 -1.68 -14.03 -3.59
CA CYS A 256 -1.85 -13.28 -4.84
C CYS A 256 -3.09 -12.38 -4.82
N TYR A 257 -4.23 -12.91 -4.36
CA TYR A 257 -5.46 -12.14 -4.22
C TYR A 257 -5.37 -11.09 -3.11
N ALA A 258 -4.61 -11.35 -2.05
CA ALA A 258 -4.30 -10.32 -1.07
C ALA A 258 -3.49 -9.17 -1.67
N LEU A 259 -2.55 -9.42 -2.59
CA LEU A 259 -1.87 -8.35 -3.33
C LEU A 259 -2.85 -7.57 -4.21
N ILE A 260 -3.80 -8.24 -4.87
CA ILE A 260 -4.86 -7.58 -5.65
C ILE A 260 -5.71 -6.67 -4.75
N GLY A 261 -6.17 -7.16 -3.61
CA GLY A 261 -6.93 -6.39 -2.61
C GLY A 261 -6.11 -5.21 -2.06
N ALA A 262 -4.81 -5.41 -1.83
CA ALA A 262 -3.89 -4.39 -1.36
C ALA A 262 -3.67 -3.27 -2.39
N HIS A 263 -3.64 -3.60 -3.69
CA HIS A 263 -3.67 -2.58 -4.75
C HIS A 263 -4.96 -1.77 -4.72
N LEU A 264 -6.11 -2.42 -4.52
CA LEU A 264 -7.39 -1.69 -4.40
C LEU A 264 -7.38 -0.77 -3.17
N ALA A 265 -6.89 -1.24 -2.02
CA ALA A 265 -6.72 -0.41 -0.83
C ALA A 265 -5.83 0.81 -1.13
N THR A 266 -4.73 0.59 -1.84
CA THR A 266 -3.80 1.65 -2.23
C THR A 266 -4.47 2.69 -3.12
N VAL A 267 -5.31 2.26 -4.07
CA VAL A 267 -6.10 3.14 -4.92
C VAL A 267 -7.13 3.94 -4.12
N ILE A 268 -7.82 3.31 -3.17
CA ILE A 268 -8.80 3.98 -2.30
C ILE A 268 -8.13 5.06 -1.45
N MET A 269 -7.01 4.73 -0.82
CA MET A 269 -6.31 5.64 0.11
C MET A 269 -5.54 6.76 -0.60
N ASN A 270 -5.11 6.54 -1.85
CA ASN A 270 -4.26 7.50 -2.57
C ASN A 270 -4.89 8.01 -3.87
N TRP A 271 -6.22 7.99 -3.98
CA TRP A 271 -6.95 8.30 -5.22
C TRP A 271 -6.51 9.62 -5.85
N ASP A 272 -6.55 10.71 -5.09
CA ASP A 272 -6.26 12.06 -5.59
C ASP A 272 -4.83 12.16 -6.16
N LEU A 273 -3.85 11.59 -5.45
CA LEU A 273 -2.44 11.56 -5.89
C LEU A 273 -2.22 10.72 -7.15
N MET A 274 -3.04 9.70 -7.37
CA MET A 274 -2.98 8.86 -8.57
C MET A 274 -3.68 9.51 -9.78
N GLN A 275 -4.59 10.46 -9.54
CA GLN A 275 -5.24 11.23 -10.61
C GLN A 275 -4.47 12.52 -10.96
N GLU A 276 -3.52 12.95 -10.13
CA GLU A 276 -2.75 14.17 -10.40
C GLU A 276 -1.87 14.01 -11.66
N GLY A 277 -2.29 14.65 -12.76
CA GLY A 277 -1.57 14.61 -14.03
C GLY A 277 -1.53 13.23 -14.69
N TRP A 278 -2.56 12.40 -14.46
CA TRP A 278 -2.60 11.00 -14.91
C TRP A 278 -2.54 10.83 -16.44
N LEU A 279 -3.01 11.81 -17.22
CA LEU A 279 -2.96 11.82 -18.68
C LEU A 279 -1.65 12.41 -19.25
N ASN A 280 -0.74 12.90 -18.41
CA ASN A 280 0.42 13.66 -18.89
C ASN A 280 1.48 12.78 -19.57
N ASN A 281 1.60 11.50 -19.17
CA ASN A 281 2.54 10.55 -19.78
C ASN A 281 2.08 9.09 -19.55
N PRO A 282 2.64 8.11 -20.30
CA PRO A 282 2.22 6.71 -20.22
C PRO A 282 2.40 6.07 -18.84
N LEU A 283 3.44 6.45 -18.09
CA LEU A 283 3.69 5.89 -16.75
C LEU A 283 2.64 6.37 -15.75
N ASN A 284 2.29 7.66 -15.78
CA ASN A 284 1.22 8.23 -14.97
C ASN A 284 -0.14 7.60 -15.33
N PHE A 285 -0.38 7.33 -16.61
CA PHE A 285 -1.62 6.69 -17.07
C PHE A 285 -1.76 5.27 -16.51
N ILE A 286 -0.73 4.44 -16.65
CA ILE A 286 -0.73 3.06 -16.13
C ILE A 286 -0.80 3.05 -14.61
N SER A 287 -0.12 4.00 -13.95
CA SER A 287 -0.13 4.12 -12.51
C SER A 287 -1.39 4.79 -11.94
N SER A 288 -2.31 5.25 -12.79
CA SER A 288 -3.53 5.94 -12.35
C SER A 288 -4.48 5.00 -11.61
N GLY A 289 -5.28 5.57 -10.71
CA GLY A 289 -6.28 4.79 -9.96
C GLY A 289 -7.31 4.14 -10.88
N VAL A 290 -7.69 4.81 -11.97
CA VAL A 290 -8.68 4.30 -12.94
C VAL A 290 -8.15 3.07 -13.65
N VAL A 291 -6.95 3.16 -14.24
CA VAL A 291 -6.36 2.04 -15.00
C VAL A 291 -6.08 0.86 -14.07
N ARG A 292 -5.54 1.10 -12.87
CA ARG A 292 -5.34 0.04 -11.88
C ARG A 292 -6.64 -0.64 -11.46
N SER A 293 -7.70 0.11 -11.20
CA SER A 293 -9.01 -0.47 -10.87
C SER A 293 -9.55 -1.34 -12.01
N ILE A 294 -9.42 -0.90 -13.27
CA ILE A 294 -9.81 -1.72 -14.44
C ILE A 294 -8.97 -3.00 -14.50
N LEU A 295 -7.64 -2.91 -14.33
CA LEU A 295 -6.77 -4.08 -14.33
C LEU A 295 -7.12 -5.06 -13.19
N ILE A 296 -7.43 -4.56 -12.00
CA ILE A 296 -7.89 -5.37 -10.86
C ILE A 296 -9.18 -6.11 -11.21
N ILE A 297 -10.17 -5.42 -11.77
CA ILE A 297 -11.45 -6.02 -12.17
C ILE A 297 -11.25 -7.06 -13.26
N VAL A 298 -10.45 -6.76 -14.29
CA VAL A 298 -10.22 -7.69 -15.40
C VAL A 298 -9.44 -8.90 -14.93
N LEU A 299 -8.30 -8.72 -14.25
CA LEU A 299 -7.44 -9.82 -13.82
C LEU A 299 -8.10 -10.65 -12.70
N GLY A 300 -8.51 -9.99 -11.62
CA GLY A 300 -9.11 -10.67 -10.47
C GLY A 300 -10.51 -11.21 -10.79
N GLY A 301 -11.31 -10.47 -11.56
CA GLY A 301 -12.65 -10.89 -11.95
C GLY A 301 -12.64 -12.06 -12.94
N SER A 302 -11.77 -12.04 -13.96
CA SER A 302 -11.70 -13.14 -14.93
C SER A 302 -11.19 -14.44 -14.32
N ASP A 303 -10.15 -14.39 -13.47
CA ASP A 303 -9.63 -15.58 -12.79
C ASP A 303 -10.66 -16.17 -11.81
N THR A 304 -11.35 -15.30 -11.05
CA THR A 304 -12.43 -15.74 -10.15
C THR A 304 -13.60 -16.33 -10.94
N ALA A 305 -13.99 -15.70 -12.06
CA ALA A 305 -15.05 -16.20 -12.92
C ALA A 305 -14.69 -17.56 -13.53
N LEU A 306 -13.43 -17.76 -13.92
CA LEU A 306 -12.95 -19.06 -14.42
C LEU A 306 -12.97 -20.12 -13.31
N ALA A 307 -12.50 -19.80 -12.10
CA ALA A 307 -12.54 -20.72 -10.97
C ALA A 307 -13.98 -21.13 -10.59
N ILE A 308 -14.91 -20.18 -10.66
CA ILE A 308 -16.35 -20.43 -10.45
C ILE A 308 -16.91 -21.30 -11.60
N TYR A 309 -16.60 -20.97 -12.85
CA TYR A 309 -17.04 -21.72 -14.03
C TYR A 309 -16.54 -23.18 -14.00
N ASP A 310 -15.26 -23.39 -13.68
CA ASP A 310 -14.66 -24.71 -13.57
C ASP A 310 -15.33 -25.54 -12.47
N ARG A 311 -15.73 -24.89 -11.36
CA ARG A 311 -16.47 -25.55 -10.26
C ARG A 311 -17.83 -26.06 -10.71
N PHE A 312 -18.59 -25.25 -11.45
CA PHE A 312 -19.93 -25.62 -11.91
C PHE A 312 -19.91 -26.57 -13.10
N SER A 313 -18.91 -26.47 -13.96
CA SER A 313 -18.80 -27.32 -15.16
C SER A 313 -18.28 -28.72 -14.86
N ASN A 314 -17.57 -28.91 -13.73
CA ASN A 314 -16.98 -30.19 -13.33
C ASN A 314 -17.34 -30.55 -11.86
N PRO A 315 -18.61 -30.83 -11.55
CA PRO A 315 -19.06 -31.08 -10.18
C PRO A 315 -18.36 -32.28 -9.52
N ASP A 316 -18.04 -33.32 -10.31
CA ASP A 316 -17.35 -34.54 -9.85
C ASP A 316 -15.81 -34.39 -9.77
N GLY A 317 -15.29 -33.19 -10.02
CA GLY A 317 -13.86 -32.90 -9.91
C GLY A 317 -13.35 -33.15 -8.49
N LYS A 318 -12.49 -34.16 -8.33
CA LYS A 318 -11.86 -34.54 -7.04
C LYS A 318 -10.96 -33.43 -6.46
N ILE A 319 -10.54 -32.48 -7.29
CA ILE A 319 -9.68 -31.34 -6.91
C ILE A 319 -10.30 -30.06 -7.43
N ARG A 320 -10.45 -29.07 -6.55
CA ARG A 320 -11.16 -27.81 -6.82
C ARG A 320 -10.26 -26.63 -6.47
N VAL A 321 -10.19 -25.63 -7.35
CA VAL A 321 -9.58 -24.34 -7.03
C VAL A 321 -10.60 -23.56 -6.20
N GLY A 322 -10.23 -23.25 -4.94
CA GLY A 322 -11.15 -22.64 -4.00
C GLY A 322 -11.36 -21.15 -4.28
N PHE A 323 -12.48 -20.77 -4.91
CA PHE A 323 -12.88 -19.37 -5.05
C PHE A 323 -12.96 -18.65 -3.69
N SER A 324 -13.26 -19.40 -2.62
CA SER A 324 -13.31 -18.87 -1.26
C SER A 324 -11.93 -18.46 -0.74
N ALA A 325 -10.86 -19.16 -1.15
CA ALA A 325 -9.50 -18.77 -0.81
C ALA A 325 -9.11 -17.47 -1.53
N HIS A 326 -9.52 -17.31 -2.79
CA HIS A 326 -9.34 -16.07 -3.56
C HIS A 326 -10.07 -14.91 -2.90
N PHE A 327 -11.34 -15.11 -2.53
CA PHE A 327 -12.15 -14.09 -1.86
C PHE A 327 -11.61 -13.72 -0.48
N GLY A 328 -11.27 -14.71 0.36
CA GLY A 328 -10.69 -14.49 1.69
C GLY A 328 -9.37 -13.74 1.63
N GLY A 329 -8.49 -14.11 0.69
CA GLY A 329 -7.25 -13.40 0.41
C GLY A 329 -7.49 -11.96 -0.02
N PHE A 330 -8.41 -11.73 -0.97
CA PHE A 330 -8.75 -10.38 -1.47
C PHE A 330 -9.27 -9.46 -0.37
N ILE A 331 -10.24 -9.92 0.43
CA ILE A 331 -10.81 -9.12 1.51
C ILE A 331 -9.74 -8.84 2.58
N ALA A 332 -8.92 -9.82 2.95
CA ALA A 332 -7.81 -9.59 3.86
C ALA A 332 -6.81 -8.57 3.30
N GLY A 333 -6.44 -8.68 2.03
CA GLY A 333 -5.57 -7.73 1.35
C GLY A 333 -6.12 -6.31 1.31
N LEU A 334 -7.43 -6.16 1.08
CA LEU A 334 -8.12 -4.87 1.10
C LEU A 334 -8.11 -4.25 2.51
N LEU A 335 -8.53 -5.00 3.52
CA LEU A 335 -8.61 -4.52 4.90
C LEU A 335 -7.22 -4.23 5.48
N LEU A 336 -6.28 -5.17 5.36
CA LEU A 336 -4.91 -5.00 5.82
C LEU A 336 -4.15 -3.98 4.96
N GLY A 337 -4.51 -3.83 3.69
CA GLY A 337 -3.95 -2.82 2.81
C GLY A 337 -4.16 -1.41 3.36
N VAL A 338 -5.39 -1.11 3.81
CA VAL A 338 -5.74 0.18 4.43
C VAL A 338 -4.95 0.42 5.73
N VAL A 339 -4.69 -0.63 6.51
CA VAL A 339 -4.08 -0.54 7.84
C VAL A 339 -2.55 -0.52 7.78
N ILE A 340 -1.97 -1.39 6.96
CA ILE A 340 -0.54 -1.70 6.94
C ILE A 340 0.19 -0.91 5.87
N LEU A 341 -0.41 -0.66 4.69
CA LEU A 341 0.30 0.03 3.62
C LEU A 341 0.45 1.53 3.91
N ARG A 342 1.38 2.16 3.20
CA ARG A 342 1.64 3.58 3.35
C ARG A 342 0.47 4.39 2.83
N ASN A 343 -0.04 5.27 3.67
CA ASN A 343 -0.91 6.35 3.24
C ASN A 343 -0.07 7.61 3.03
N LEU A 344 -0.01 8.10 1.79
CA LEU A 344 0.86 9.22 1.41
C LEU A 344 0.29 10.58 1.84
N LYS A 345 -1.04 10.68 2.01
CA LYS A 345 -1.70 11.89 2.50
C LYS A 345 -2.81 11.51 3.47
N VAL A 346 -2.57 11.75 4.77
CA VAL A 346 -3.49 11.35 5.84
C VAL A 346 -4.63 12.36 5.97
N GLU A 347 -5.86 11.86 5.98
CA GLU A 347 -7.10 12.61 6.12
C GLU A 347 -7.84 12.18 7.42
N LYS A 348 -8.60 13.08 8.04
CA LYS A 348 -9.20 12.84 9.38
C LYS A 348 -10.19 11.66 9.43
N TRP A 349 -10.89 11.39 8.32
CA TRP A 349 -11.89 10.31 8.25
C TRP A 349 -11.25 8.91 8.26
N GLU A 350 -9.99 8.81 7.82
CA GLU A 350 -9.30 7.54 7.65
C GLU A 350 -9.03 6.86 8.98
N LYS A 351 -8.89 7.61 10.08
CA LYS A 351 -8.73 7.03 11.42
C LYS A 351 -9.89 6.10 11.79
N TYR A 352 -11.13 6.54 11.54
CA TYR A 352 -12.32 5.74 11.80
C TYR A 352 -12.42 4.56 10.83
N PHE A 353 -12.02 4.78 9.57
CA PHE A 353 -12.01 3.74 8.55
C PHE A 353 -11.01 2.62 8.87
N VAL A 354 -9.76 2.97 9.24
CA VAL A 354 -8.72 2.04 9.71
C VAL A 354 -9.21 1.23 10.91
N CYS A 355 -9.78 1.86 11.93
CA CYS A 355 -10.34 1.15 13.09
C CYS A 355 -11.43 0.15 12.68
N SER A 356 -12.29 0.53 11.74
CA SER A 356 -13.35 -0.34 11.23
C SER A 356 -12.77 -1.53 10.46
N CYS A 357 -11.76 -1.31 9.62
CA CYS A 357 -11.05 -2.37 8.90
C CYS A 357 -10.38 -3.36 9.85
N VAL A 358 -9.70 -2.88 10.89
CA VAL A 358 -9.09 -3.73 11.93
C VAL A 358 -10.15 -4.56 12.64
N LEU A 359 -11.25 -3.95 13.06
CA LEU A 359 -12.33 -4.65 13.75
C LEU A 359 -12.93 -5.76 12.87
N ILE A 360 -13.24 -5.46 11.61
CA ILE A 360 -13.80 -6.43 10.66
C ILE A 360 -12.82 -7.59 10.44
N PHE A 361 -11.53 -7.30 10.24
CA PHE A 361 -10.52 -8.34 10.04
C PHE A 361 -10.37 -9.24 11.28
N LEU A 362 -10.33 -8.65 12.48
CA LEU A 362 -10.24 -9.41 13.72
C LEU A 362 -11.48 -10.28 13.95
N LEU A 363 -12.68 -9.76 13.69
CA LEU A 363 -13.93 -10.52 13.79
C LEU A 363 -13.91 -11.72 12.83
N PHE A 364 -13.47 -11.52 11.58
CA PHE A 364 -13.31 -12.60 10.61
C PHE A 364 -12.32 -13.67 11.09
N VAL A 365 -11.12 -13.28 11.54
CA VAL A 365 -10.09 -14.22 12.02
C VAL A 365 -10.58 -14.98 13.25
N VAL A 366 -11.17 -14.29 14.23
CA VAL A 366 -11.68 -14.94 15.45
C VAL A 366 -12.82 -15.91 15.12
N ALA A 367 -13.78 -15.51 14.29
CA ALA A 367 -14.90 -16.37 13.90
C ALA A 367 -14.42 -17.64 13.18
N THR A 368 -13.49 -17.52 12.23
CA THR A 368 -12.94 -18.67 11.49
C THR A 368 -12.07 -19.58 12.36
N ILE A 369 -11.31 -19.03 13.31
CA ILE A 369 -10.57 -19.83 14.30
C ILE A 369 -11.55 -20.60 15.18
N LEU A 370 -12.57 -19.95 15.72
CA LEU A 370 -13.58 -20.61 16.56
C LEU A 370 -14.29 -21.73 15.79
N PHE A 371 -14.60 -21.51 14.51
CA PHE A 371 -15.16 -22.54 13.64
C PHE A 371 -14.22 -23.75 13.49
N ASN A 372 -12.94 -23.54 13.21
CA ASN A 372 -11.98 -24.64 13.07
C ASN A 372 -11.76 -25.39 14.39
N VAL A 373 -11.75 -24.69 15.53
CA VAL A 373 -11.68 -25.30 16.86
C VAL A 373 -12.93 -26.13 17.13
N TYR A 374 -14.12 -25.62 16.80
CA TYR A 374 -15.37 -26.36 16.92
C TYR A 374 -15.34 -27.64 16.08
N CYS A 375 -15.08 -27.52 14.77
CA CYS A 375 -14.91 -28.65 13.84
C CYS A 375 -13.95 -29.72 14.35
N TYR A 376 -12.79 -29.32 14.87
CA TYR A 376 -11.81 -30.23 15.43
C TYR A 376 -12.33 -30.96 16.68
N ARG A 377 -13.08 -30.27 17.55
CA ARG A 377 -13.60 -30.83 18.80
C ARG A 377 -14.70 -31.85 18.60
N ILE A 378 -15.62 -31.61 17.66
CA ILE A 378 -16.78 -32.47 17.44
C ILE A 378 -16.56 -33.54 16.37
N ASN A 379 -15.41 -33.50 15.69
CA ASN A 379 -15.06 -34.40 14.58
C ASN A 379 -16.07 -34.41 13.42
N GLU A 380 -16.87 -33.35 13.34
CA GLU A 380 -17.84 -33.07 12.30
C GLU A 380 -17.71 -31.59 11.92
N CYS A 381 -17.87 -31.28 10.64
CA CYS A 381 -18.01 -29.91 10.19
C CYS A 381 -19.35 -29.78 9.49
N PRO A 382 -20.15 -28.73 9.77
CA PRO A 382 -21.25 -28.42 8.89
C PRO A 382 -20.65 -28.18 7.51
N ALA A 383 -20.99 -29.01 6.53
CA ALA A 383 -20.76 -28.62 5.15
C ALA A 383 -21.54 -27.32 4.97
N CYS A 384 -20.90 -26.26 4.47
CA CYS A 384 -21.66 -25.31 3.69
C CYS A 384 -22.11 -26.11 2.45
N GLU A 385 -23.24 -26.79 2.54
CA GLU A 385 -23.98 -27.24 1.36
C GLU A 385 -24.36 -25.96 0.62
N TRP A 386 -23.47 -25.52 -0.25
CA TRP A 386 -23.85 -24.68 -1.36
C TRP A 386 -24.61 -25.62 -2.30
N ASP A 387 -25.89 -25.85 -2.00
CA ASP A 387 -26.85 -26.35 -2.97
C ASP A 387 -26.90 -25.32 -4.10
N ILE A 388 -26.12 -25.55 -5.15
CA ILE A 388 -26.15 -24.78 -6.39
C ILE A 388 -26.21 -25.76 -7.55
#